data_AF-A0A7J7KMT8-F1
#
_entry.id   AF-A0A7J7KMT8-F1
#
_cell.length_a   1.000
_cell.length_b   1.000
_cell.length_c   1.000
_cell.angle_alpha   90.00
_cell.angle_beta   90.00
_cell.angle_gamma   90.00
#
_symmetry.space_group_name_H-M   'P 1'
#
loop_
_entity.id
_entity.type
_entity.pdbx_description
1 polymer ?
#
loop_
_entity_poly.entity_id
_entity_poly.type
_entity_poly.pdbx_seq_one_letter_code
_entity_poly.pdbx_strand_id
1 'polypeptide(L)'
;MSKKAGGFKVRAVEKIKIDGIDLLSEFWSKRSAPAFDTRDDWKPSDEELPSYVLTGRLDYIPPPPNKVVKIFLSSTFSDMYVERNYLFSNIYKNLQQYCRLQHDVEFQVVDMRWGVRDEAALDHSGPKTCMDELRSCQELSLGPNFVCLLGQRYGNRPLQAKIPQTEYQVIIESLNNLSEEEKTELNLDIPLLDFWYQCDENSEPPAMILTPLNEKDSHRMEVSEFKPIRQKLHDLLRVGSKLAVRDGKMSVEDQKKYFWSVTEEEVYKGVLSQQNPNDHTLCFVREIYDIDYSHSKVERFVELEDGTKKVNEETTQLITQLVSDTEKCLGSDNFYRFPKVKWHPNGGTNEDSLSDYLVELGKMFEERVKMLIKRAAEKSNPLKDNPFSSLLTEVAEHGYQALAKNKTFQGRDDIMDKIKQYILSESHLPFIMYGESGFGKTSLLAVASARVYDWCGNTSDLIVIRRFLGTTPDSTNIGSLMNSVTKQISLACGFKPPHTDDPMRMLIFTMIAVPSTTDSSYFSILSISCHLMERLTPLPGCH
;
A
#
# COMPACT_ATOMS: atom_id res chain seq x y z
N MET A 1 20.00 -65.10 27.20
CA MET A 1 19.69 -63.67 27.46
C MET A 1 19.56 -62.97 26.12
N SER A 2 18.35 -62.57 25.73
CA SER A 2 18.08 -61.71 24.58
C SER A 2 16.78 -60.98 24.87
N LYS A 3 16.89 -59.72 25.32
CA LYS A 3 15.75 -58.82 25.48
C LYS A 3 15.49 -58.18 24.12
N LYS A 4 14.34 -58.51 23.51
CA LYS A 4 13.77 -57.78 22.37
C LYS A 4 13.48 -56.34 22.81
N ALA A 5 14.07 -55.38 22.11
CA ALA A 5 13.68 -53.98 22.19
C ALA A 5 12.26 -53.85 21.59
N GLY A 6 11.31 -53.40 22.41
CA GLY A 6 9.96 -53.06 21.98
C GLY A 6 10.02 -51.81 21.12
N GLY A 7 9.70 -51.95 19.82
CA GLY A 7 9.46 -50.82 18.94
C GLY A 7 8.20 -50.07 19.39
N PHE A 8 8.34 -48.77 19.64
CA PHE A 8 7.19 -47.87 19.76
C PHE A 8 6.48 -47.83 18.41
N LYS A 9 5.32 -48.48 18.31
CA LYS A 9 4.39 -48.29 17.20
C LYS A 9 3.81 -46.88 17.31
N VAL A 10 4.08 -46.03 16.31
CA VAL A 10 3.36 -44.77 16.11
C VAL A 10 1.88 -45.10 15.96
N ARG A 11 1.01 -44.47 16.78
CA ARG A 11 -0.45 -44.62 16.70
C ARG A 11 -0.93 -44.23 15.29
N ALA A 12 -2.03 -44.82 14.84
CA ALA A 12 -2.62 -44.55 13.52
C ALA A 12 -2.85 -43.04 13.29
N VAL A 13 -2.69 -42.59 12.05
CA VAL A 13 -2.83 -41.18 11.63
C VAL A 13 -3.73 -41.16 10.40
N GLU A 14 -4.67 -40.23 10.33
CA GLU A 14 -5.50 -40.05 9.13
C GLU A 14 -4.75 -39.22 8.10
N LYS A 15 -4.68 -39.71 6.86
CA LYS A 15 -3.85 -39.12 5.80
C LYS A 15 -4.66 -38.85 4.55
N ILE A 16 -4.52 -37.66 3.98
CA ILE A 16 -5.06 -37.29 2.67
C ILE A 16 -3.92 -36.87 1.74
N LYS A 17 -3.83 -37.55 0.59
CA LYS A 17 -2.94 -37.22 -0.52
C LYS A 17 -3.61 -36.18 -1.43
N ILE A 18 -2.85 -35.20 -1.86
CA ILE A 18 -3.27 -34.25 -2.91
C ILE A 18 -2.51 -34.59 -4.19
N ASP A 19 -3.25 -34.91 -5.25
CA ASP A 19 -2.72 -35.19 -6.59
C ASP A 19 -2.98 -34.02 -7.57
N GLY A 20 -2.19 -33.98 -8.64
CA GLY A 20 -2.28 -32.97 -9.69
C GLY A 20 -3.51 -33.16 -10.55
N ILE A 21 -4.13 -32.06 -10.97
CA ILE A 21 -5.20 -32.10 -11.98
C ILE A 21 -4.52 -32.06 -13.34
N ASP A 22 -4.86 -33.02 -14.19
CA ASP A 22 -4.52 -32.99 -15.61
C ASP A 22 -5.39 -31.90 -16.28
N LEU A 23 -4.77 -30.77 -16.64
CA LEU A 23 -5.45 -29.52 -17.01
C LEU A 23 -6.01 -29.51 -18.45
N LEU A 24 -6.46 -30.65 -18.99
CA LEU A 24 -6.96 -30.73 -20.36
C LEU A 24 -8.46 -31.00 -20.52
N SER A 25 -9.24 -31.11 -19.46
CA SER A 25 -10.70 -31.08 -19.59
C SER A 25 -11.39 -30.71 -18.28
N GLU A 26 -11.66 -29.43 -18.08
CA GLU A 26 -13.02 -28.97 -17.78
C GLU A 26 -13.11 -27.45 -17.69
N PHE A 27 -14.24 -26.97 -18.21
CA PHE A 27 -14.52 -25.61 -18.63
C PHE A 27 -14.60 -24.59 -17.50
N TRP A 28 -14.24 -23.36 -17.86
CA TRP A 28 -14.64 -22.13 -17.18
C TRP A 28 -16.16 -22.08 -17.00
N SER A 29 -16.63 -22.26 -15.77
CA SER A 29 -17.94 -21.75 -15.36
C SER A 29 -17.79 -21.00 -14.05
N LYS A 30 -18.23 -19.75 -14.08
CA LYS A 30 -18.26 -18.82 -12.95
C LYS A 30 -18.95 -19.47 -11.75
N ARG A 31 -18.17 -19.79 -10.72
CA ARG A 31 -18.64 -19.86 -9.33
C ARG A 31 -17.62 -19.12 -8.48
N SER A 32 -17.90 -17.85 -8.23
CA SER A 32 -17.35 -17.11 -7.11
C SER A 32 -17.59 -17.94 -5.85
N ALA A 33 -16.54 -18.07 -5.02
CA ALA A 33 -16.70 -18.55 -3.66
C ALA A 33 -17.85 -17.75 -3.01
N PRO A 34 -18.72 -18.38 -2.20
CA PRO A 34 -19.68 -17.60 -1.43
C PRO A 34 -18.88 -16.58 -0.64
N ALA A 35 -19.13 -15.30 -0.92
CA ALA A 35 -18.69 -14.23 -0.06
C ALA A 35 -19.17 -14.62 1.34
N PHE A 36 -18.25 -14.70 2.30
CA PHE A 36 -18.67 -14.57 3.68
C PHE A 36 -19.46 -13.25 3.72
N ASP A 37 -20.72 -13.34 4.12
CA ASP A 37 -21.54 -12.19 4.48
C ASP A 37 -20.88 -11.58 5.72
N THR A 38 -19.78 -10.85 5.50
CA THR A 38 -19.30 -9.88 6.45
C THR A 38 -20.40 -8.85 6.49
N ARG A 39 -21.17 -8.82 7.57
CA ARG A 39 -21.85 -7.58 7.94
C ARG A 39 -20.76 -6.53 8.00
N ASP A 40 -20.62 -5.71 6.95
CA ASP A 40 -19.43 -4.89 6.69
C ASP A 40 -19.12 -3.87 7.80
N ASP A 41 -20.03 -3.69 8.77
CA ASP A 41 -19.89 -2.77 9.90
C ASP A 41 -19.83 -3.43 11.29
N TRP A 42 -19.97 -4.76 11.42
CA TRP A 42 -19.95 -5.39 12.75
C TRP A 42 -18.53 -5.65 13.23
N LYS A 43 -18.19 -5.11 14.41
CA LYS A 43 -16.96 -5.39 15.16
C LYS A 43 -17.28 -5.65 16.64
N PRO A 44 -16.51 -6.50 17.34
CA PRO A 44 -16.60 -6.62 18.80
C PRO A 44 -16.26 -5.28 19.47
N SER A 45 -16.76 -5.07 20.68
CA SER A 45 -16.34 -3.91 21.49
C SER A 45 -14.85 -4.01 21.85
N ASP A 46 -14.19 -2.88 22.16
CA ASP A 46 -12.78 -2.87 22.54
C ASP A 46 -12.50 -3.75 23.78
N GLU A 47 -13.48 -3.89 24.67
CA GLU A 47 -13.41 -4.78 25.84
C GLU A 47 -13.50 -6.28 25.48
N GLU A 48 -14.31 -6.63 24.47
CA GLU A 48 -14.51 -8.01 24.03
C GLU A 48 -13.46 -8.48 23.02
N LEU A 49 -12.84 -7.55 22.30
CA LEU A 49 -11.90 -7.82 21.21
C LEU A 49 -10.77 -8.80 21.61
N PRO A 50 -10.09 -8.67 22.77
CA PRO A 50 -9.07 -9.62 23.18
C PRO A 50 -9.58 -11.06 23.28
N SER A 51 -10.70 -11.27 23.98
CA SER A 51 -11.32 -12.59 24.15
C SER A 51 -11.75 -13.15 22.81
N TYR A 52 -12.32 -12.30 21.96
CA TYR A 52 -12.77 -12.67 20.63
C TYR A 52 -11.60 -13.12 19.73
N VAL A 53 -10.49 -12.38 19.70
CA VAL A 53 -9.27 -12.78 18.96
C VAL A 53 -8.72 -14.12 19.47
N LEU A 54 -8.73 -14.35 20.78
CA LEU A 54 -8.23 -15.60 21.38
C LEU A 54 -9.03 -16.85 20.96
N THR A 55 -10.34 -16.71 20.71
CA THR A 55 -11.14 -17.83 20.19
C THR A 55 -10.73 -18.24 18.78
N GLY A 56 -10.07 -17.35 18.04
CA GLY A 56 -9.73 -17.60 16.65
C GLY A 56 -10.96 -17.51 15.74
N ARG A 57 -11.90 -16.62 16.03
CA ARG A 57 -12.90 -16.21 15.04
C ARG A 57 -12.27 -15.42 13.90
N LEU A 58 -12.86 -15.50 12.70
CA LEU A 58 -12.38 -14.80 11.50
C LEU A 58 -13.42 -13.82 10.93
N ASP A 59 -14.64 -13.78 11.49
CA ASP A 59 -15.71 -12.84 11.17
C ASP A 59 -15.29 -11.38 11.47
N TYR A 60 -14.40 -11.18 12.45
CA TYR A 60 -13.64 -9.95 12.61
C TYR A 60 -12.20 -10.24 13.06
N ILE A 61 -11.20 -9.62 12.46
CA ILE A 61 -9.81 -9.71 12.92
C ILE A 61 -9.20 -8.32 12.82
N PRO A 62 -8.60 -7.79 13.90
CA PRO A 62 -7.90 -6.52 13.79
C PRO A 62 -6.78 -6.67 12.76
N PRO A 63 -6.68 -5.78 11.76
CA PRO A 63 -5.61 -5.87 10.76
C PRO A 63 -4.25 -5.80 11.46
N PRO A 64 -3.25 -6.54 10.97
CA PRO A 64 -1.91 -6.45 11.52
C PRO A 64 -1.39 -5.01 11.38
N PRO A 65 -0.60 -4.52 12.34
CA PRO A 65 -0.02 -3.19 12.24
C PRO A 65 0.93 -3.13 11.03
N ASN A 66 0.89 -2.02 10.30
CA ASN A 66 1.85 -1.73 9.23
C ASN A 66 3.27 -1.69 9.82
N LYS A 67 4.21 -2.38 9.17
CA LYS A 67 5.61 -2.49 9.65
C LYS A 67 6.57 -1.52 8.96
N VAL A 68 6.04 -0.56 8.20
CA VAL A 68 6.82 0.44 7.47
C VAL A 68 6.15 1.79 7.57
N VAL A 69 6.94 2.84 7.77
CA VAL A 69 6.56 4.23 7.51
C VAL A 69 7.07 4.57 6.12
N LYS A 70 6.16 4.74 5.16
CA LYS A 70 6.48 4.98 3.75
C LYS A 70 5.90 6.32 3.33
N ILE A 71 6.76 7.33 3.14
CA ILE A 71 6.34 8.70 2.84
C ILE A 71 6.61 9.00 1.37
N PHE A 72 5.57 9.36 0.62
CA PHE A 72 5.73 9.97 -0.70
C PHE A 72 6.09 11.46 -0.54
N LEU A 73 7.23 11.89 -1.07
CA LEU A 73 7.67 13.29 -1.04
C LEU A 73 7.34 14.00 -2.35
N SER A 74 6.30 14.84 -2.34
CA SER A 74 5.87 15.66 -3.46
C SER A 74 6.58 17.02 -3.45
N SER A 75 7.19 17.40 -4.56
CA SER A 75 7.70 18.76 -4.79
C SER A 75 8.08 18.96 -6.25
N THR A 76 8.20 20.22 -6.66
CA THR A 76 8.82 20.60 -7.92
C THR A 76 10.34 20.37 -7.87
N PHE A 77 10.91 19.92 -8.99
CA PHE A 77 12.28 19.37 -8.99
C PHE A 77 13.37 20.42 -8.74
N SER A 78 13.33 21.54 -9.44
CA SER A 78 14.47 22.46 -9.49
C SER A 78 14.54 23.45 -8.35
N ASP A 79 13.39 23.91 -7.82
CA ASP A 79 13.31 24.93 -6.79
C ASP A 79 13.42 24.36 -5.37
N MET A 80 12.98 23.11 -5.16
CA MET A 80 13.05 22.43 -3.85
C MET A 80 14.25 21.48 -3.74
N TYR A 81 15.26 21.66 -4.58
CA TYR A 81 16.43 20.79 -4.60
C TYR A 81 17.22 20.84 -3.29
N VAL A 82 17.40 22.05 -2.73
CA VAL A 82 18.22 22.27 -1.53
C VAL A 82 17.55 21.66 -0.29
N GLU A 83 16.25 21.86 -0.15
CA GLU A 83 15.40 21.34 0.92
C GLU A 83 15.44 19.82 0.94
N ARG A 84 15.24 19.18 -0.22
CA ARG A 84 15.26 17.72 -0.34
C ARG A 84 16.62 17.13 0.00
N ASN A 85 17.69 17.72 -0.51
CA ASN A 85 19.06 17.29 -0.18
C ASN A 85 19.36 17.41 1.31
N TYR A 86 18.91 18.50 1.94
CA TYR A 86 19.07 18.72 3.37
C TYR A 86 18.30 17.68 4.19
N LEU A 87 17.03 17.42 3.86
CA LEU A 87 16.24 16.37 4.53
C LEU A 87 16.89 14.99 4.40
N PHE A 88 17.37 14.65 3.21
CA PHE A 88 18.07 13.39 2.95
C PHE A 88 19.36 13.27 3.80
N SER A 89 20.19 14.31 3.80
CA SER A 89 21.52 14.28 4.41
C SER A 89 21.48 14.37 5.93
N ASN A 90 20.49 15.08 6.49
CA ASN A 90 20.47 15.46 7.90
C ASN A 90 19.34 14.82 8.71
N ILE A 91 18.19 14.49 8.09
CA ILE A 91 16.97 14.14 8.84
C ILE A 91 16.59 12.66 8.70
N TYR A 92 16.68 12.08 7.50
CA TYR A 92 16.14 10.73 7.26
C TYR A 92 16.79 9.66 8.13
N LYS A 93 18.10 9.75 8.41
CA LYS A 93 18.80 8.82 9.29
C LYS A 93 18.28 8.86 10.73
N ASN A 94 17.95 10.06 11.24
CA ASN A 94 17.39 10.22 12.58
C ASN A 94 16.00 9.60 12.67
N LEU A 95 15.18 9.77 11.63
CA LEU A 95 13.85 9.17 11.53
C LEU A 95 13.93 7.64 11.42
N GLN A 96 14.85 7.09 10.61
CA GLN A 96 15.10 5.66 10.54
C GLN A 96 15.46 5.07 11.92
N GLN A 97 16.36 5.74 12.64
CA GLN A 97 16.74 5.30 13.98
C GLN A 97 15.56 5.38 14.96
N TYR A 98 14.78 6.46 14.92
CA TYR A 98 13.59 6.62 15.76
C TYR A 98 12.55 5.52 15.49
N CYS A 99 12.18 5.30 14.22
CA CYS A 99 11.21 4.27 13.81
C CYS A 99 11.64 2.87 14.27
N ARG A 100 12.91 2.52 14.02
CA ARG A 100 13.45 1.22 14.41
C ARG A 100 13.48 1.02 15.92
N LEU A 101 13.92 2.03 16.69
CA LEU A 101 14.10 1.89 18.14
C LEU A 101 12.80 2.02 18.94
N GLN A 102 11.87 2.86 18.49
CA GLN A 102 10.67 3.20 19.26
C GLN A 102 9.42 2.42 18.82
N HIS A 103 9.37 1.98 17.56
CA HIS A 103 8.17 1.39 16.97
C HIS A 103 8.41 0.05 16.25
N ASP A 104 9.67 -0.40 16.14
CA ASP A 104 10.07 -1.61 15.38
C ASP A 104 9.54 -1.64 13.94
N VAL A 105 9.57 -0.47 13.28
CA VAL A 105 9.14 -0.31 11.88
C VAL A 105 10.27 0.24 11.01
N GLU A 106 10.23 -0.12 9.74
CA GLU A 106 11.12 0.45 8.72
C GLU A 106 10.69 1.89 8.37
N PHE A 107 11.63 2.73 7.96
CA PHE A 107 11.34 4.08 7.49
C PHE A 107 11.92 4.28 6.09
N GLN A 108 11.04 4.64 5.16
CA GLN A 108 11.36 4.87 3.76
C GLN A 108 10.72 6.16 3.28
N VAL A 109 11.49 7.01 2.62
CA VAL A 109 10.97 8.14 1.85
C VAL A 109 11.10 7.82 0.37
N VAL A 110 9.99 7.96 -0.34
CA VAL A 110 9.93 7.84 -1.78
C VAL A 110 10.02 9.23 -2.39
N ASP A 111 11.19 9.56 -2.89
CA ASP A 111 11.41 10.72 -3.75
C ASP A 111 11.59 10.22 -5.19
N MET A 112 10.50 10.28 -5.96
CA MET A 112 10.47 9.89 -7.38
C MET A 112 11.31 10.80 -8.27
N ARG A 113 12.05 11.75 -7.71
CA ARG A 113 12.97 12.59 -8.49
C ARG A 113 14.41 12.14 -8.36
N TRP A 114 14.70 11.18 -7.49
CA TRP A 114 15.98 10.51 -7.40
C TRP A 114 15.88 9.19 -8.17
N GLY A 115 16.61 9.08 -9.28
CA GLY A 115 16.68 7.82 -10.04
C GLY A 115 15.58 7.59 -11.09
N VAL A 116 14.77 8.59 -11.44
CA VAL A 116 13.97 8.51 -12.68
C VAL A 116 14.93 8.56 -13.87
N ARG A 117 15.01 7.42 -14.56
CA ARG A 117 15.83 7.23 -15.75
C ARG A 117 15.23 7.99 -16.92
N ASP A 118 16.08 8.42 -17.86
CA ASP A 118 15.66 9.07 -19.11
C ASP A 118 14.62 8.24 -19.89
N GLU A 119 14.59 6.93 -19.66
CA GLU A 119 13.62 5.95 -20.17
C GLU A 119 12.15 6.33 -19.90
N ALA A 120 11.83 6.85 -18.70
CA ALA A 120 10.45 7.24 -18.34
C ALA A 120 9.96 8.51 -19.07
N ALA A 121 10.89 9.29 -19.64
CA ALA A 121 10.58 10.41 -20.51
C ALA A 121 10.35 9.97 -21.98
N LEU A 122 10.86 8.80 -22.36
CA LEU A 122 10.73 8.26 -23.73
C LEU A 122 9.41 7.52 -23.96
N ASP A 123 8.87 6.88 -22.92
CA ASP A 123 7.62 6.10 -22.96
C ASP A 123 6.43 6.79 -22.28
N HIS A 124 6.62 8.03 -21.81
CA HIS A 124 5.62 8.85 -21.11
C HIS A 124 5.05 8.22 -19.82
N SER A 125 5.74 7.23 -19.23
CA SER A 125 5.26 6.48 -18.06
C SER A 125 5.42 7.19 -16.71
N GLY A 126 6.28 8.20 -16.63
CA GLY A 126 6.67 8.85 -15.37
C GLY A 126 5.51 9.26 -14.45
N PRO A 127 4.48 9.99 -14.92
CA PRO A 127 3.33 10.37 -14.09
C PRO A 127 2.55 9.16 -13.56
N LYS A 128 2.40 8.09 -14.35
CA LYS A 128 1.69 6.88 -13.89
C LYS A 128 2.46 6.21 -12.74
N THR A 129 3.76 6.00 -12.91
CA THR A 129 4.61 5.42 -11.87
C THR A 129 4.57 6.24 -10.58
N CYS A 130 4.57 7.57 -10.70
CA CYS A 130 4.42 8.47 -9.58
C CYS A 130 3.12 8.25 -8.80
N MET A 131 1.99 8.10 -9.52
CA MET A 131 0.68 7.87 -8.90
C MET A 131 0.53 6.47 -8.29
N ASP A 132 1.13 5.45 -8.91
CA ASP A 132 1.15 4.09 -8.36
C ASP A 132 1.97 4.04 -7.06
N GLU A 133 3.09 4.76 -7.00
CA GLU A 133 3.94 4.83 -5.81
C GLU A 133 3.30 5.65 -4.67
N LEU A 134 2.59 6.73 -4.99
CA LEU A 134 1.75 7.46 -4.03
C LEU A 134 0.71 6.54 -3.40
N ARG A 135 0.01 5.75 -4.21
CA ARG A 135 -0.98 4.78 -3.71
C ARG A 135 -0.33 3.73 -2.81
N SER A 136 0.85 3.22 -3.18
CA SER A 136 1.61 2.29 -2.34
C SER A 136 1.93 2.89 -0.97
N CYS A 137 2.31 4.17 -0.91
CA CYS A 137 2.55 4.85 0.36
C CYS A 137 1.26 4.95 1.22
N GLN A 138 0.13 5.29 0.58
CA GLN A 138 -1.16 5.39 1.26
C GLN A 138 -1.65 4.05 1.83
N GLU A 139 -1.41 2.95 1.12
CA GLU A 139 -1.83 1.61 1.54
C GLU A 139 -0.94 1.02 2.66
N LEU A 140 0.38 1.27 2.61
CA LEU A 140 1.36 0.54 3.42
C LEU A 140 1.91 1.31 4.62
N SER A 141 1.82 2.65 4.65
CA SER A 141 2.50 3.44 5.68
C SER A 141 1.84 3.37 7.06
N LEU A 142 2.66 3.26 8.11
CA LEU A 142 2.30 3.49 9.50
C LEU A 142 2.62 4.94 9.87
N GLY A 143 1.68 5.85 9.68
CA GLY A 143 1.86 7.27 9.97
C GLY A 143 1.72 8.13 8.73
N PRO A 144 2.55 9.16 8.53
CA PRO A 144 2.44 9.98 7.35
C PRO A 144 2.71 9.13 6.11
N ASN A 145 1.85 9.27 5.11
CA ASN A 145 2.00 8.63 3.81
C ASN A 145 2.38 9.64 2.72
N PHE A 146 2.18 10.93 2.97
CA PHE A 146 2.40 12.00 2.01
C PHE A 146 2.97 13.25 2.67
N VAL A 147 4.00 13.82 2.07
CA VAL A 147 4.52 15.14 2.45
C VAL A 147 4.74 15.95 1.18
N CYS A 148 4.23 17.19 1.14
CA CYS A 148 4.51 18.11 0.04
C CYS A 148 5.37 19.31 0.48
N LEU A 149 6.32 19.68 -0.38
CA LEU A 149 7.09 20.93 -0.29
C LEU A 149 6.65 21.83 -1.44
N LEU A 150 6.03 22.98 -1.12
CA LEU A 150 5.46 23.90 -2.11
C LEU A 150 6.20 25.25 -2.14
N GLY A 151 6.48 25.71 -3.35
CA GLY A 151 7.18 26.96 -3.63
C GLY A 151 6.33 27.92 -4.46
N GLN A 152 7.02 28.77 -5.23
CA GLN A 152 6.39 29.67 -6.21
C GLN A 152 6.39 29.09 -7.63
N ARG A 153 7.00 27.91 -7.82
CA ARG A 153 6.99 27.19 -9.09
C ARG A 153 5.77 26.28 -9.15
N TYR A 154 4.99 26.37 -10.22
CA TYR A 154 3.83 25.51 -10.42
C TYR A 154 4.20 24.11 -10.97
N GLY A 155 5.23 24.06 -11.82
CA GLY A 155 5.83 22.80 -12.26
C GLY A 155 5.34 22.29 -13.63
N ASN A 156 5.83 21.10 -13.98
CA ASN A 156 5.59 20.49 -15.28
C ASN A 156 4.15 20.00 -15.42
N ARG A 157 3.51 20.32 -16.55
CA ARG A 157 2.17 19.87 -16.93
C ARG A 157 2.34 18.74 -17.95
N PRO A 158 2.13 17.47 -17.56
CA PRO A 158 2.40 16.34 -18.45
C PRO A 158 1.34 16.26 -19.54
N LEU A 159 1.78 15.83 -20.74
CA LEU A 159 0.84 15.41 -21.76
C LEU A 159 0.19 14.09 -21.33
N GLN A 160 -1.11 13.93 -21.56
CA GLN A 160 -1.84 12.75 -21.11
C GLN A 160 -1.46 11.53 -21.94
N ALA A 161 -0.70 10.60 -21.35
CA ALA A 161 -0.23 9.40 -22.05
C ALA A 161 -1.36 8.43 -22.44
N LYS A 162 -2.47 8.45 -21.68
CA LYS A 162 -3.65 7.61 -21.91
C LYS A 162 -4.91 8.45 -21.74
N ILE A 163 -5.76 8.46 -22.77
CA ILE A 163 -7.04 9.17 -22.76
C ILE A 163 -8.14 8.15 -23.10
N PRO A 164 -9.25 8.05 -22.33
CA PRO A 164 -10.38 7.20 -22.72
C PRO A 164 -10.84 7.52 -24.14
N GLN A 165 -11.15 6.50 -24.95
CA GLN A 165 -11.49 6.70 -26.37
C GLN A 165 -12.70 7.62 -26.55
N THR A 166 -13.72 7.44 -25.70
CA THR A 166 -14.93 8.28 -25.69
C THR A 166 -14.61 9.74 -25.43
N GLU A 167 -13.66 10.01 -24.53
CA GLU A 167 -13.24 11.37 -24.19
C GLU A 167 -12.40 12.01 -25.30
N TYR A 168 -11.49 11.24 -25.91
CA TYR A 168 -10.70 11.70 -27.04
C TYR A 168 -11.59 12.06 -28.23
N GLN A 169 -12.61 11.25 -28.52
CA GLN A 169 -13.59 11.53 -29.58
C GLN A 169 -14.31 12.85 -29.34
N VAL A 170 -14.76 13.10 -28.11
CA VAL A 170 -15.40 14.38 -27.73
C VAL A 170 -14.46 15.57 -28.00
N ILE A 171 -13.18 15.46 -27.62
CA ILE A 171 -12.18 16.51 -27.86
C ILE A 171 -12.00 16.76 -29.37
N ILE A 172 -11.82 15.70 -30.16
CA ILE A 172 -11.64 15.81 -31.62
C ILE A 172 -12.87 16.40 -32.30
N GLU A 173 -14.08 15.97 -31.94
CA GLU A 173 -15.33 16.55 -32.45
C GLU A 173 -15.41 18.05 -32.14
N SER A 174 -15.12 18.44 -30.89
CA SER A 174 -15.15 19.84 -30.49
C SER A 174 -14.14 20.71 -31.26
N LEU A 175 -12.94 20.18 -31.55
CA LEU A 175 -11.95 20.86 -32.38
C LEU A 175 -12.38 20.97 -33.85
N ASN A 176 -12.97 19.91 -34.40
CA ASN A 176 -13.43 19.88 -35.80
C ASN A 176 -14.62 20.79 -36.08
N ASN A 177 -15.44 21.08 -35.06
CA ASN A 177 -16.59 21.98 -35.14
C ASN A 177 -16.21 23.46 -35.25
N LEU A 178 -14.95 23.84 -35.01
CA LEU A 178 -14.47 25.20 -35.23
C LEU A 178 -14.49 25.56 -36.72
N SER A 179 -14.70 26.84 -37.04
CA SER A 179 -14.51 27.35 -38.40
C SER A 179 -13.03 27.29 -38.81
N GLU A 180 -12.75 27.29 -40.11
CA GLU A 180 -11.37 27.34 -40.61
C GLU A 180 -10.63 28.62 -40.18
N GLU A 181 -11.37 29.72 -39.98
CA GLU A 181 -10.82 30.98 -39.47
C GLU A 181 -10.39 30.82 -38.00
N GLU A 182 -11.23 30.22 -37.15
CA GLU A 182 -10.92 29.95 -35.74
C GLU A 182 -9.72 28.99 -35.61
N LYS A 183 -9.66 27.94 -36.43
CA LYS A 183 -8.52 26.99 -36.45
C LYS A 183 -7.22 27.68 -36.82
N THR A 184 -7.26 28.61 -37.78
CA THR A 184 -6.09 29.39 -38.22
C THR A 184 -5.65 30.38 -37.15
N GLU A 185 -6.59 31.09 -36.52
CA GLU A 185 -6.32 32.05 -35.45
C GLU A 185 -5.67 31.37 -34.22
N LEU A 186 -6.16 30.18 -33.86
CA LEU A 186 -5.64 29.38 -32.75
C LEU A 186 -4.41 28.53 -33.13
N ASN A 187 -3.96 28.59 -34.39
CA ASN A 187 -2.81 27.82 -34.90
C ASN A 187 -2.91 26.30 -34.62
N LEU A 188 -4.09 25.72 -34.85
CA LEU A 188 -4.38 24.32 -34.50
C LEU A 188 -3.98 23.36 -35.63
N ASP A 189 -3.17 22.37 -35.30
CA ASP A 189 -2.76 21.27 -36.18
C ASP A 189 -3.44 19.95 -35.74
N ILE A 190 -4.75 19.86 -35.93
CA ILE A 190 -5.58 18.73 -35.44
C ILE A 190 -5.06 17.35 -35.91
N PRO A 191 -4.61 17.16 -37.17
CA PRO A 191 -4.06 15.88 -37.63
C PRO A 191 -2.86 15.37 -36.80
N LEU A 192 -2.18 16.26 -36.07
CA LEU A 192 -1.09 15.89 -35.16
C LEU A 192 -1.57 14.97 -34.03
N LEU A 193 -2.80 15.13 -33.53
CA LEU A 193 -3.36 14.26 -32.49
C LEU A 193 -3.50 12.83 -33.00
N ASP A 194 -4.12 12.63 -34.17
CA ASP A 194 -4.31 11.30 -34.77
C ASP A 194 -2.98 10.65 -35.17
N PHE A 195 -1.99 11.47 -35.51
CA PHE A 195 -0.64 10.97 -35.71
C PHE A 195 -0.08 10.40 -34.40
N TRP A 196 -0.12 11.15 -33.30
CA TRP A 196 0.56 10.76 -32.06
C TRP A 196 -0.23 9.83 -31.13
N TYR A 197 -1.55 9.80 -31.22
CA TYR A 197 -2.41 8.95 -30.39
C TYR A 197 -2.96 7.77 -31.20
N GLN A 198 -2.73 6.56 -30.71
CA GLN A 198 -3.19 5.32 -31.33
C GLN A 198 -4.21 4.62 -30.42
N CYS A 199 -5.24 4.02 -31.01
CA CYS A 199 -6.26 3.32 -30.24
C CYS A 199 -5.74 1.96 -29.76
N ASP A 200 -5.80 1.73 -28.45
CA ASP A 200 -5.61 0.43 -27.83
C ASP A 200 -6.98 -0.18 -27.48
N GLU A 201 -7.43 -1.10 -28.33
CA GLU A 201 -8.67 -1.86 -28.16
C GLU A 201 -8.55 -2.97 -27.10
N ASN A 202 -7.33 -3.30 -26.65
CA ASN A 202 -7.13 -4.29 -25.58
C ASN A 202 -7.29 -3.66 -24.18
N SER A 203 -7.31 -2.34 -24.08
CA SER A 203 -7.67 -1.64 -22.85
C SER A 203 -9.17 -1.76 -22.61
N GLU A 204 -9.58 -2.06 -21.37
CA GLU A 204 -10.99 -2.00 -20.95
C GLU A 204 -11.20 -0.84 -19.95
N PRO A 205 -11.94 0.23 -20.32
CA PRO A 205 -12.48 0.53 -21.65
C PRO A 205 -11.37 0.91 -22.66
N PRO A 206 -11.67 0.91 -23.98
CA PRO A 206 -10.73 1.31 -25.02
C PRO A 206 -10.16 2.71 -24.79
N ALA A 207 -8.90 2.90 -25.12
CA ALA A 207 -8.19 4.15 -24.84
C ALA A 207 -7.23 4.55 -25.96
N MET A 208 -7.05 5.85 -26.13
CA MET A 208 -6.05 6.43 -27.00
C MET A 208 -4.73 6.56 -26.22
N ILE A 209 -3.67 5.94 -26.74
CA ILE A 209 -2.34 5.89 -26.15
C ILE A 209 -1.39 6.78 -26.94
N LEU A 210 -0.67 7.65 -26.23
CA LEU A 210 0.38 8.46 -26.81
C LEU A 210 1.55 7.57 -27.24
N THR A 211 1.93 7.65 -28.50
CA THR A 211 2.99 6.80 -29.06
C THR A 211 4.35 7.11 -28.40
N PRO A 212 5.07 6.10 -27.91
CA PRO A 212 6.43 6.26 -27.41
C PRO A 212 7.40 6.85 -28.45
N LEU A 213 8.39 7.62 -28.00
CA LEU A 213 9.34 8.31 -28.91
C LEU A 213 10.24 7.33 -29.68
N ASN A 214 10.48 6.15 -29.12
CA ASN A 214 11.32 5.10 -29.71
C ASN A 214 10.61 4.26 -30.78
N GLU A 215 9.29 4.39 -30.94
CA GLU A 215 8.49 3.58 -31.87
C GLU A 215 8.08 4.35 -33.14
N LYS A 216 8.22 5.68 -33.14
CA LYS A 216 7.71 6.58 -34.18
C LYS A 216 8.64 6.79 -35.39
N ASP A 217 9.95 6.61 -35.23
CA ASP A 217 10.92 6.83 -36.30
C ASP A 217 12.03 5.76 -36.33
N SER A 218 12.52 5.49 -37.54
CA SER A 218 13.68 4.61 -37.77
C SER A 218 15.00 5.21 -37.24
N HIS A 219 15.00 6.52 -36.96
CA HIS A 219 15.97 7.21 -36.12
C HIS A 219 15.29 7.60 -34.80
N ARG A 220 15.87 7.18 -33.67
CA ARG A 220 15.33 7.53 -32.33
C ARG A 220 15.23 9.06 -32.19
N MET A 221 14.01 9.59 -32.16
CA MET A 221 13.76 11.02 -31.96
C MET A 221 14.28 11.46 -30.58
N GLU A 222 15.03 12.55 -30.54
CA GLU A 222 15.54 13.09 -29.27
C GLU A 222 14.47 13.90 -28.52
N VAL A 223 14.56 13.93 -27.18
CA VAL A 223 13.61 14.66 -26.32
C VAL A 223 13.52 16.15 -26.66
N SER A 224 14.62 16.76 -27.12
CA SER A 224 14.67 18.16 -27.57
C SER A 224 13.84 18.42 -28.83
N GLU A 225 13.80 17.47 -29.75
CA GLU A 225 13.03 17.58 -31.01
C GLU A 225 11.53 17.41 -30.75
N PHE A 226 11.17 16.58 -29.77
CA PHE A 226 9.79 16.36 -29.38
C PHE A 226 9.19 17.53 -28.58
N LYS A 227 10.01 18.34 -27.89
CA LYS A 227 9.54 19.47 -27.06
C LYS A 227 8.53 20.40 -27.77
N PRO A 228 8.78 20.93 -28.99
CA PRO A 228 7.80 21.76 -29.69
C PRO A 228 6.54 21.00 -30.11
N ILE A 229 6.67 19.72 -30.49
CA ILE A 229 5.54 18.86 -30.87
C ILE A 229 4.63 18.63 -29.65
N ARG A 230 5.24 18.30 -28.51
CA ARG A 230 4.56 18.14 -27.23
C ARG A 230 3.74 19.37 -26.88
N GLN A 231 4.29 20.57 -27.09
CA GLN A 231 3.57 21.82 -26.81
C GLN A 231 2.32 21.94 -27.70
N LYS A 232 2.44 21.70 -29.01
CA LYS A 232 1.28 21.69 -29.93
C LYS A 232 0.20 20.70 -29.52
N LEU A 233 0.59 19.46 -29.20
CA LEU A 233 -0.34 18.44 -28.69
C LEU A 233 -1.03 18.89 -27.41
N HIS A 234 -0.27 19.53 -26.52
CA HIS A 234 -0.79 20.06 -25.28
C HIS A 234 -1.83 21.16 -25.50
N ASP A 235 -1.58 22.06 -26.45
CA ASP A 235 -2.49 23.16 -26.79
C ASP A 235 -3.78 22.62 -27.43
N LEU A 236 -3.68 21.63 -28.33
CA LEU A 236 -4.82 20.96 -28.94
C LEU A 236 -5.74 20.31 -27.88
N LEU A 237 -5.19 19.54 -26.95
CA LEU A 237 -5.98 18.90 -25.89
C LEU A 237 -6.64 19.93 -24.94
N ARG A 238 -5.94 21.03 -24.63
CA ARG A 238 -6.50 22.09 -23.78
C ARG A 238 -7.62 22.87 -24.46
N VAL A 239 -7.42 23.25 -25.71
CA VAL A 239 -8.44 23.95 -26.49
C VAL A 239 -9.65 23.04 -26.67
N GLY A 240 -9.44 21.81 -27.12
CA GLY A 240 -10.52 20.86 -27.37
C GLY A 240 -11.30 20.51 -26.10
N SER A 241 -10.63 20.31 -24.96
CA SER A 241 -11.32 20.09 -23.68
C SER A 241 -12.10 21.31 -23.19
N LYS A 242 -11.60 22.55 -23.38
CA LYS A 242 -12.36 23.78 -23.09
C LYS A 242 -13.64 23.89 -23.92
N LEU A 243 -13.55 23.58 -25.20
CA LEU A 243 -14.71 23.57 -26.10
C LEU A 243 -15.71 22.48 -25.69
N ALA A 244 -15.22 21.27 -25.37
CA ALA A 244 -16.06 20.18 -24.91
C ALA A 244 -16.83 20.51 -23.62
N VAL A 245 -16.19 21.18 -22.65
CA VAL A 245 -16.86 21.65 -21.43
C VAL A 245 -17.88 22.75 -21.74
N ARG A 246 -17.52 23.73 -22.57
CA ARG A 246 -18.42 24.81 -23.01
C ARG A 246 -19.69 24.24 -23.66
N ASP A 247 -19.54 23.19 -24.45
CA ASP A 247 -20.63 22.55 -25.20
C ASP A 247 -21.38 21.49 -24.35
N GLY A 248 -21.03 21.33 -23.07
CA GLY A 248 -21.68 20.39 -22.14
C GLY A 248 -21.39 18.91 -22.42
N LYS A 249 -20.35 18.60 -23.22
CA LYS A 249 -19.95 17.24 -23.59
C LYS A 249 -18.89 16.64 -22.65
N MET A 250 -18.26 17.45 -21.81
CA MET A 250 -17.24 17.05 -20.85
C MET A 250 -17.48 17.75 -19.50
N SER A 251 -17.20 17.07 -18.39
CA SER A 251 -17.28 17.69 -17.07
C SER A 251 -16.04 18.55 -16.77
N VAL A 252 -16.21 19.56 -15.91
CA VAL A 252 -15.06 20.36 -15.41
C VAL A 252 -14.07 19.48 -14.66
N GLU A 253 -14.52 18.39 -14.03
CA GLU A 253 -13.64 17.46 -13.33
C GLU A 253 -12.73 16.70 -14.30
N ASP A 254 -13.29 16.16 -15.38
CA ASP A 254 -12.52 15.42 -16.39
C ASP A 254 -11.53 16.31 -17.13
N GLN A 255 -11.85 17.60 -17.29
CA GLN A 255 -10.98 18.58 -17.94
C GLN A 255 -9.68 18.83 -17.17
N LYS A 256 -9.71 18.80 -15.83
CA LYS A 256 -8.61 19.25 -14.96
C LYS A 256 -7.25 18.61 -15.28
N LYS A 257 -7.25 17.31 -15.65
CA LYS A 257 -6.02 16.58 -16.00
C LYS A 257 -5.26 17.17 -17.19
N TYR A 258 -5.91 17.95 -18.06
CA TYR A 258 -5.25 18.66 -19.16
C TYR A 258 -4.60 19.99 -18.73
N PHE A 259 -4.75 20.40 -17.48
CA PHE A 259 -4.25 21.69 -16.99
C PHE A 259 -3.32 21.56 -15.79
N TRP A 260 -3.50 20.51 -14.99
CA TRP A 260 -2.72 20.33 -13.77
C TRP A 260 -1.25 19.98 -14.00
N SER A 261 -0.40 20.50 -13.11
CA SER A 261 0.96 20.01 -12.99
C SER A 261 0.99 18.66 -12.28
N VAL A 262 2.10 17.92 -12.44
CA VAL A 262 2.30 16.67 -11.70
C VAL A 262 2.17 16.91 -10.19
N THR A 263 2.74 18.03 -9.70
CA THR A 263 2.67 18.39 -8.27
C THR A 263 1.23 18.70 -7.83
N GLU A 264 0.43 19.38 -8.64
CA GLU A 264 -0.98 19.59 -8.31
C GLU A 264 -1.76 18.27 -8.24
N GLU A 265 -1.53 17.35 -9.18
CA GLU A 265 -2.17 16.03 -9.14
C GLU A 265 -1.74 15.22 -7.90
N GLU A 266 -0.45 15.24 -7.57
CA GLU A 266 0.10 14.61 -6.36
C GLU A 266 -0.54 15.19 -5.09
N VAL A 267 -0.66 16.52 -4.97
CA VAL A 267 -1.29 17.19 -3.82
C VAL A 267 -2.80 16.95 -3.77
N TYR A 268 -3.47 16.94 -4.92
CA TYR A 268 -4.89 16.64 -4.98
C TYR A 268 -5.17 15.23 -4.44
N LYS A 269 -4.46 14.22 -4.94
CA LYS A 269 -4.61 12.83 -4.48
C LYS A 269 -4.01 12.57 -3.11
N GLY A 270 -2.98 13.31 -2.71
CA GLY A 270 -2.29 13.16 -1.44
C GLY A 270 -3.02 13.85 -0.28
N VAL A 271 -3.69 14.97 -0.54
CA VAL A 271 -4.29 15.84 0.50
C VAL A 271 -5.76 16.12 0.21
N LEU A 272 -6.06 16.78 -0.91
CA LEU A 272 -7.38 17.41 -1.13
C LEU A 272 -8.53 16.40 -1.31
N SER A 273 -8.24 15.22 -1.86
CA SER A 273 -9.22 14.14 -2.06
C SER A 273 -9.24 13.11 -0.93
N GLN A 274 -8.38 13.26 0.09
CA GLN A 274 -8.23 12.26 1.15
C GLN A 274 -9.21 12.49 2.30
N GLN A 275 -9.65 11.40 2.92
CA GLN A 275 -10.38 11.47 4.18
C GLN A 275 -9.40 11.72 5.33
N ASN A 276 -9.76 12.63 6.22
CA ASN A 276 -8.97 12.99 7.41
C ASN A 276 -7.48 13.25 7.11
N PRO A 277 -7.13 14.15 6.18
CA PRO A 277 -5.75 14.33 5.72
C PRO A 277 -4.77 14.70 6.84
N ASN A 278 -5.26 15.31 7.93
CA ASN A 278 -4.44 15.64 9.10
C ASN A 278 -3.87 14.42 9.86
N ASP A 279 -4.41 13.22 9.63
CA ASP A 279 -3.89 12.01 10.26
C ASP A 279 -2.63 11.47 9.57
N HIS A 280 -2.36 11.87 8.32
CA HIS A 280 -1.37 11.19 7.48
C HIS A 280 -0.61 12.08 6.48
N THR A 281 -0.83 13.40 6.49
CA THR A 281 -0.17 14.32 5.53
C THR A 281 0.52 15.51 6.20
N LEU A 282 1.57 16.04 5.57
CA LEU A 282 2.20 17.32 5.95
C LEU A 282 2.45 18.19 4.72
N CYS A 283 2.39 19.50 4.89
CA CYS A 283 2.71 20.50 3.87
C CYS A 283 3.65 21.56 4.43
N PHE A 284 4.73 21.82 3.70
CA PHE A 284 5.73 22.84 4.03
C PHE A 284 5.85 23.83 2.85
N VAL A 285 5.72 25.13 3.13
CA VAL A 285 5.66 26.17 2.09
C VAL A 285 6.79 27.17 2.24
N ARG A 286 7.54 27.39 1.16
CA ARG A 286 8.59 28.42 1.07
C ARG A 286 8.20 29.52 0.09
N GLU A 287 8.36 30.77 0.51
CA GLU A 287 8.27 31.94 -0.38
C GLU A 287 9.62 32.66 -0.49
N ILE A 288 10.00 33.04 -1.71
CA ILE A 288 11.16 33.88 -2.01
C ILE A 288 10.72 35.30 -2.34
N TYR A 289 11.40 36.29 -1.77
CA TYR A 289 11.24 37.70 -2.11
C TYR A 289 12.51 38.28 -2.73
N ASP A 290 12.40 39.47 -3.33
CA ASP A 290 13.50 40.16 -4.07
C ASP A 290 14.07 39.33 -5.23
N ILE A 291 13.24 38.55 -5.92
CA ILE A 291 13.66 37.70 -7.04
C ILE A 291 14.25 38.54 -8.17
N ASP A 292 15.49 38.24 -8.57
CA ASP A 292 16.10 38.78 -9.79
C ASP A 292 15.61 38.00 -11.02
N TYR A 293 14.54 38.48 -11.65
CA TYR A 293 13.99 37.94 -12.89
C TYR A 293 14.93 38.04 -14.10
N SER A 294 16.03 38.79 -13.99
CA SER A 294 17.03 38.85 -15.05
C SER A 294 18.03 37.70 -15.01
N HIS A 295 18.15 37.01 -13.86
CA HIS A 295 19.13 35.96 -13.61
C HIS A 295 18.82 34.67 -14.40
N SER A 296 19.86 34.03 -14.93
CA SER A 296 19.78 32.79 -15.74
C SER A 296 19.19 31.54 -15.04
N LYS A 297 18.88 31.63 -13.73
CA LYS A 297 18.37 30.51 -12.93
C LYS A 297 16.95 30.76 -12.43
N VAL A 298 16.33 31.90 -12.77
CA VAL A 298 15.01 32.27 -12.26
C VAL A 298 13.91 31.28 -12.66
N GLU A 299 14.01 30.70 -13.86
CA GLU A 299 13.11 29.65 -14.36
C GLU A 299 13.12 28.36 -13.52
N ARG A 300 14.07 28.23 -12.59
CA ARG A 300 14.04 27.14 -11.60
C ARG A 300 12.97 27.36 -10.55
N PHE A 301 12.56 28.59 -10.27
CA PHE A 301 11.73 28.99 -9.12
C PHE A 301 10.38 29.59 -9.52
N VAL A 302 10.25 30.08 -10.75
CA VAL A 302 9.01 30.64 -11.31
C VAL A 302 8.91 30.29 -12.79
N GLU A 303 7.69 30.13 -13.30
CA GLU A 303 7.43 30.04 -14.73
C GLU A 303 7.43 31.44 -15.37
N LEU A 304 8.10 31.58 -16.51
CA LEU A 304 8.13 32.81 -17.30
C LEU A 304 7.26 32.67 -18.56
N GLU A 305 6.76 33.77 -19.10
CA GLU A 305 6.09 33.76 -20.42
C GLU A 305 7.12 33.54 -21.53
N ASP A 306 6.78 32.70 -22.51
CA ASP A 306 7.69 32.29 -23.58
C ASP A 306 8.32 33.47 -24.32
N GLY A 307 9.65 33.46 -24.44
CA GLY A 307 10.41 34.51 -25.11
C GLY A 307 10.50 35.83 -24.33
N THR A 308 10.01 35.89 -23.09
CA THR A 308 10.08 37.08 -22.24
C THR A 308 10.77 36.78 -20.90
N LYS A 309 11.04 37.84 -20.12
CA LYS A 309 11.46 37.74 -18.71
C LYS A 309 10.32 38.06 -17.73
N LYS A 310 9.07 37.99 -18.19
CA LYS A 310 7.89 38.26 -17.36
C LYS A 310 7.40 36.96 -16.73
N VAL A 311 6.92 37.07 -15.50
CA VAL A 311 6.31 35.94 -14.78
C VAL A 311 4.99 35.57 -15.45
N ASN A 312 4.75 34.27 -15.61
CA ASN A 312 3.50 33.78 -16.13
C ASN A 312 2.39 33.90 -15.08
N GLU A 313 1.43 34.79 -15.31
CA GLU A 313 0.34 35.09 -14.36
C GLU A 313 -0.58 33.89 -14.11
N GLU A 314 -0.89 33.09 -15.14
CA GLU A 314 -1.73 31.89 -15.02
C GLU A 314 -1.13 30.89 -14.03
N THR A 315 0.13 30.51 -14.23
CA THR A 315 0.83 29.56 -13.34
C THR A 315 1.00 30.10 -11.92
N THR A 316 1.20 31.41 -11.77
CA THR A 316 1.26 32.08 -10.47
C THR A 316 -0.07 31.99 -9.73
N GLN A 317 -1.19 32.19 -10.43
CA GLN A 317 -2.53 32.02 -9.86
C GLN A 317 -2.78 30.56 -9.46
N LEU A 318 -2.41 29.60 -10.31
CA LEU A 318 -2.59 28.17 -10.04
C LEU A 318 -1.82 27.71 -8.79
N ILE A 319 -0.53 28.04 -8.67
CA ILE A 319 0.25 27.66 -7.48
C ILE A 319 -0.27 28.35 -6.21
N THR A 320 -0.69 29.62 -6.32
CA THR A 320 -1.28 30.35 -5.19
C THR A 320 -2.58 29.70 -4.72
N GLN A 321 -3.44 29.29 -5.66
CA GLN A 321 -4.68 28.59 -5.38
C GLN A 321 -4.42 27.23 -4.73
N LEU A 322 -3.50 26.44 -5.28
CA LEU A 322 -3.12 25.14 -4.74
C LEU A 322 -2.64 25.23 -3.29
N VAL A 323 -1.76 26.20 -3.00
CA VAL A 323 -1.27 26.45 -1.63
C VAL A 323 -2.42 26.84 -0.71
N SER A 324 -3.31 27.75 -1.14
CA SER A 324 -4.49 28.17 -0.37
C SER A 324 -5.42 27.00 -0.06
N ASP A 325 -5.71 26.15 -1.05
CA ASP A 325 -6.64 25.03 -0.85
C ASP A 325 -6.05 23.93 0.02
N THR A 326 -4.73 23.72 -0.08
CA THR A 326 -3.98 22.84 0.84
C THR A 326 -4.03 23.37 2.28
N GLU A 327 -3.83 24.69 2.47
CA GLU A 327 -3.91 25.34 3.79
C GLU A 327 -5.30 25.26 4.41
N LYS A 328 -6.38 25.36 3.62
CA LYS A 328 -7.75 25.17 4.11
C LYS A 328 -8.06 23.73 4.50
N CYS A 329 -7.42 22.77 3.85
CA CYS A 329 -7.64 21.34 4.07
C CYS A 329 -6.89 20.82 5.31
N LEU A 330 -5.71 21.39 5.59
CA LEU A 330 -4.83 20.98 6.68
C LEU A 330 -4.95 21.90 7.90
N GLY A 331 -4.84 21.31 9.08
CA GLY A 331 -4.77 22.04 10.34
C GLY A 331 -3.38 22.62 10.58
N SER A 332 -3.27 23.50 11.59
CA SER A 332 -2.02 24.18 11.96
C SER A 332 -0.90 23.23 12.39
N ASP A 333 -1.23 21.99 12.75
CA ASP A 333 -0.24 20.95 13.07
C ASP A 333 0.40 20.32 11.82
N ASN A 334 -0.21 20.47 10.65
CA ASN A 334 0.15 19.75 9.43
C ASN A 334 0.54 20.67 8.27
N PHE A 335 0.20 21.96 8.33
CA PHE A 335 0.59 22.96 7.34
C PHE A 335 1.52 24.01 7.94
N TYR A 336 2.67 24.24 7.30
CA TYR A 336 3.68 25.20 7.75
C TYR A 336 4.09 26.14 6.64
N ARG A 337 3.85 27.43 6.84
CA ARG A 337 4.41 28.50 6.01
C ARG A 337 5.60 29.12 6.73
N PHE A 338 6.79 29.01 6.14
CA PHE A 338 8.00 29.59 6.70
C PHE A 338 8.07 31.11 6.45
N PRO A 339 8.85 31.84 7.25
CA PRO A 339 9.23 33.21 6.92
C PRO A 339 9.81 33.30 5.51
N LYS A 340 9.54 34.41 4.82
CA LYS A 340 10.01 34.59 3.44
C LYS A 340 11.53 34.63 3.41
N VAL A 341 12.09 33.96 2.42
CA VAL A 341 13.52 33.84 2.20
C VAL A 341 13.95 34.84 1.12
N LYS A 342 15.10 35.48 1.30
CA LYS A 342 15.62 36.42 0.29
C LYS A 342 16.23 35.68 -0.89
N TRP A 343 15.99 36.17 -2.11
CA TRP A 343 16.71 35.71 -3.29
C TRP A 343 18.22 35.95 -3.15
N HIS A 344 18.99 34.89 -3.34
CA HIS A 344 20.45 34.92 -3.34
C HIS A 344 21.01 35.32 -4.72
N PRO A 345 21.98 36.26 -4.80
CA PRO A 345 22.52 36.76 -6.06
C PRO A 345 23.11 35.69 -6.99
N ASN A 346 23.60 34.56 -6.45
CA ASN A 346 24.16 33.45 -7.25
C ASN A 346 23.09 32.52 -7.87
N GLY A 347 21.83 32.96 -7.87
CA GLY A 347 20.75 32.35 -8.64
C GLY A 347 19.75 31.58 -7.80
N GLY A 348 19.21 32.24 -6.79
CA GLY A 348 18.00 31.81 -6.08
C GLY A 348 18.26 31.43 -4.66
N THR A 349 18.53 30.16 -4.42
CA THR A 349 18.82 29.63 -3.10
C THR A 349 20.18 28.95 -3.10
N ASN A 350 20.95 29.10 -2.02
CA ASN A 350 22.12 28.27 -1.74
C ASN A 350 22.05 27.80 -0.29
N GLU A 351 22.71 26.68 0.01
CA GLU A 351 22.70 26.08 1.35
C GLU A 351 23.14 27.07 2.44
N ASP A 352 24.17 27.87 2.17
CA ASP A 352 24.70 28.83 3.14
C ASP A 352 23.70 29.94 3.50
N SER A 353 23.03 30.55 2.51
CA SER A 353 22.04 31.62 2.74
C SER A 353 20.71 31.10 3.26
N LEU A 354 20.42 29.81 3.05
CA LEU A 354 19.24 29.14 3.57
C LEU A 354 19.45 28.46 4.92
N SER A 355 20.66 28.50 5.49
CA SER A 355 21.04 27.67 6.64
C SER A 355 20.02 27.72 7.79
N ASP A 356 19.62 28.91 8.23
CA ASP A 356 18.61 29.06 9.30
C ASP A 356 17.24 28.45 8.91
N TYR A 357 16.78 28.72 7.68
CA TYR A 357 15.54 28.17 7.14
C TYR A 357 15.58 26.64 7.03
N LEU A 358 16.70 26.07 6.57
CA LEU A 358 16.85 24.61 6.41
C LEU A 358 16.91 23.91 7.77
N VAL A 359 17.59 24.51 8.75
CA VAL A 359 17.61 24.00 10.12
C VAL A 359 16.20 23.99 10.71
N GLU A 360 15.43 25.06 10.52
CA GLU A 360 14.04 25.13 10.96
C GLU A 360 13.16 24.12 10.22
N LEU A 361 13.27 24.01 8.90
CA LEU A 361 12.57 23.03 8.08
C LEU A 361 12.84 21.60 8.55
N GLY A 362 14.11 21.24 8.73
CA GLY A 362 14.49 19.90 9.15
C GLY A 362 13.96 19.56 10.54
N LYS A 363 14.06 20.49 11.49
CA LYS A 363 13.50 20.34 12.83
C LYS A 363 11.98 20.12 12.77
N MET A 364 11.26 20.98 12.05
CA MET A 364 9.81 20.88 11.93
C MET A 364 9.38 19.60 11.21
N PHE A 365 10.07 19.22 10.13
CA PHE A 365 9.83 17.96 9.44
C PHE A 365 10.00 16.76 10.40
N GLU A 366 11.11 16.71 11.12
CA GLU A 366 11.41 15.61 12.05
C GLU A 366 10.37 15.52 13.17
N GLU A 367 10.05 16.65 13.83
CA GLU A 367 9.07 16.70 14.92
C GLU A 367 7.66 16.28 14.47
N ARG A 368 7.22 16.76 13.31
CA ARG A 368 5.86 16.49 12.80
C ARG A 368 5.71 15.09 12.24
N VAL A 369 6.72 14.55 11.57
CA VAL A 369 6.73 13.15 11.15
C VAL A 369 6.70 12.22 12.38
N LYS A 370 7.55 12.46 13.40
CA LYS A 370 7.54 11.68 14.64
C LYS A 370 6.19 11.71 15.36
N MET A 371 5.55 12.88 15.37
CA MET A 371 4.23 13.08 15.97
C MET A 371 3.15 12.25 15.24
N LEU A 372 3.12 12.27 13.90
CA LEU A 372 2.16 11.48 13.13
C LEU A 372 2.40 9.97 13.24
N ILE A 373 3.67 9.52 13.23
CA ILE A 373 4.02 8.11 13.46
C ILE A 373 3.52 7.66 14.84
N LYS A 374 3.78 8.45 15.89
CA LYS A 374 3.32 8.12 17.24
C LYS A 374 1.79 8.00 17.29
N ARG A 375 1.07 8.98 16.74
CA ARG A 375 -0.42 8.96 16.69
C ARG A 375 -0.93 7.74 15.92
N ALA A 376 -0.31 7.40 14.79
CA ALA A 376 -0.72 6.25 13.98
C ALA A 376 -0.43 4.92 14.68
N ALA A 377 0.76 4.74 15.26
CA ALA A 377 1.11 3.55 16.04
C ALA A 377 0.17 3.34 17.24
N GLU A 378 -0.24 4.43 17.88
CA GLU A 378 -1.22 4.40 18.98
C GLU A 378 -2.64 4.02 18.51
N LYS A 379 -3.03 4.36 17.29
CA LYS A 379 -4.32 4.02 16.67
C LYS A 379 -4.33 2.62 16.04
N SER A 380 -3.20 2.16 15.49
CA SER A 380 -3.12 0.95 14.66
C SER A 380 -3.19 -0.35 15.46
N ASN A 381 -2.88 -0.33 16.75
CA ASN A 381 -2.95 -1.52 17.60
C ASN A 381 -4.02 -1.35 18.69
N PRO A 382 -5.28 -1.75 18.42
CA PRO A 382 -6.36 -1.68 19.42
C PRO A 382 -6.09 -2.60 20.63
N LEU A 383 -5.13 -3.51 20.53
CA LEU A 383 -4.77 -4.47 21.57
C LEU A 383 -3.59 -4.01 22.42
N LYS A 384 -3.02 -2.82 22.17
CA LYS A 384 -1.76 -2.35 22.80
C LYS A 384 -1.81 -2.31 24.33
N ASP A 385 -2.95 -1.93 24.89
CA ASP A 385 -3.13 -1.74 26.34
C ASP A 385 -3.40 -3.08 27.07
N ASN A 386 -3.59 -4.17 26.32
CA ASN A 386 -3.79 -5.49 26.90
C ASN A 386 -2.45 -6.09 27.39
N PRO A 387 -2.38 -6.67 28.59
CA PRO A 387 -1.16 -7.34 29.10
C PRO A 387 -0.61 -8.46 28.20
N PHE A 388 -1.45 -9.02 27.33
CA PHE A 388 -1.10 -10.08 26.39
C PHE A 388 -1.08 -9.58 24.92
N SER A 389 -0.88 -8.28 24.70
CA SER A 389 -0.90 -7.65 23.37
C SER A 389 -0.04 -8.38 22.34
N SER A 390 1.19 -8.76 22.68
CA SER A 390 2.10 -9.52 21.79
C SER A 390 1.47 -10.81 21.27
N LEU A 391 0.81 -11.58 22.14
CA LEU A 391 0.13 -12.82 21.76
C LEU A 391 -1.10 -12.53 20.90
N LEU A 392 -1.90 -11.53 21.28
CA LEU A 392 -3.12 -11.18 20.55
C LEU A 392 -2.79 -10.69 19.13
N THR A 393 -1.73 -9.89 18.98
CA THR A 393 -1.20 -9.46 17.69
C THR A 393 -0.72 -10.66 16.87
N GLU A 394 0.01 -11.61 17.45
CA GLU A 394 0.44 -12.84 16.76
C GLU A 394 -0.75 -13.68 16.28
N VAL A 395 -1.77 -13.86 17.12
CA VAL A 395 -3.00 -14.59 16.76
C VAL A 395 -3.75 -13.89 15.63
N ALA A 396 -3.85 -12.56 15.68
CA ALA A 396 -4.46 -11.76 14.62
C ALA A 396 -3.66 -11.85 13.30
N GLU A 397 -2.32 -11.80 13.33
CA GLU A 397 -1.45 -11.98 12.16
C GLU A 397 -1.71 -13.32 11.46
N HIS A 398 -1.82 -14.42 12.22
CA HIS A 398 -2.18 -15.73 11.66
C HIS A 398 -3.61 -15.78 11.12
N GLY A 399 -4.56 -15.14 11.80
CA GLY A 399 -5.93 -15.00 11.33
C GLY A 399 -6.02 -14.27 9.98
N TYR A 400 -5.31 -13.15 9.87
CA TYR A 400 -5.23 -12.35 8.66
C TYR A 400 -4.61 -13.12 7.49
N GLN A 401 -3.56 -13.91 7.75
CA GLN A 401 -2.98 -14.81 6.74
C GLN A 401 -3.99 -15.85 6.23
N ALA A 402 -4.85 -16.39 7.10
CA ALA A 402 -5.90 -17.32 6.68
C ALA A 402 -6.94 -16.63 5.78
N LEU A 403 -7.40 -15.43 6.16
CA LEU A 403 -8.32 -14.62 5.35
C LEU A 403 -7.74 -14.26 3.98
N ALA A 404 -6.46 -13.87 3.92
CA ALA A 404 -5.78 -13.54 2.66
C ALA A 404 -5.78 -14.73 1.68
N LYS A 405 -5.57 -15.96 2.18
CA LYS A 405 -5.65 -17.16 1.33
C LYS A 405 -7.07 -17.44 0.85
N ASN A 406 -8.09 -17.16 1.66
CA ASN A 406 -9.49 -17.38 1.31
C ASN A 406 -9.94 -16.52 0.11
N LYS A 407 -9.50 -15.25 0.04
CA LYS A 407 -9.83 -14.34 -1.07
C LYS A 407 -9.41 -14.85 -2.45
N THR A 408 -8.31 -15.60 -2.51
CA THR A 408 -7.74 -16.11 -3.77
C THR A 408 -8.11 -17.58 -4.06
N PHE A 409 -8.80 -18.25 -3.13
CA PHE A 409 -9.01 -19.70 -3.21
C PHE A 409 -10.20 -20.06 -4.11
N GLN A 410 -10.01 -21.07 -4.97
CA GLN A 410 -11.04 -21.58 -5.88
C GLN A 410 -10.99 -23.11 -6.00
N GLY A 411 -12.15 -23.76 -6.00
CA GLY A 411 -12.30 -25.21 -6.22
C GLY A 411 -11.91 -26.12 -5.03
N ARG A 412 -11.64 -27.39 -5.32
CA ARG A 412 -11.26 -28.47 -4.37
C ARG A 412 -12.34 -28.81 -3.33
N ASP A 413 -13.61 -28.72 -3.71
CA ASP A 413 -14.75 -29.03 -2.82
C ASP A 413 -14.68 -30.47 -2.28
N ASP A 414 -14.18 -31.42 -3.07
CA ASP A 414 -14.01 -32.82 -2.68
C ASP A 414 -13.03 -33.01 -1.49
N ILE A 415 -11.93 -32.25 -1.48
CA ILE A 415 -10.95 -32.26 -0.40
C ILE A 415 -11.51 -31.52 0.81
N MET A 416 -12.18 -30.39 0.59
CA MET A 416 -12.83 -29.61 1.64
C MET A 416 -13.89 -30.42 2.38
N ASP A 417 -14.69 -31.22 1.67
CA ASP A 417 -15.68 -32.11 2.25
C ASP A 417 -15.04 -33.20 3.11
N LYS A 418 -13.89 -33.75 2.70
CA LYS A 418 -13.14 -34.73 3.53
C LYS A 418 -12.60 -34.08 4.81
N ILE A 419 -12.09 -32.85 4.73
CA ILE A 419 -11.64 -32.11 5.92
C ILE A 419 -12.82 -31.84 6.85
N LYS A 420 -13.97 -31.41 6.30
CA LYS A 420 -15.20 -31.21 7.05
C LYS A 420 -15.67 -32.49 7.74
N GLN A 421 -15.71 -33.62 7.03
CA GLN A 421 -16.10 -34.91 7.59
C GLN A 421 -15.18 -35.32 8.74
N TYR A 422 -13.87 -35.14 8.59
CA TYR A 422 -12.91 -35.41 9.65
C TYR A 422 -13.15 -34.53 10.88
N ILE A 423 -13.31 -33.21 10.70
CA ILE A 423 -13.56 -32.27 11.81
C ILE A 423 -14.86 -32.60 12.57
N LEU A 424 -15.90 -33.04 11.86
CA LEU A 424 -17.19 -33.42 12.44
C LEU A 424 -17.22 -34.86 12.99
N SER A 425 -16.14 -35.62 12.85
CA SER A 425 -16.06 -36.99 13.35
C SER A 425 -15.63 -37.04 14.83
N GLU A 426 -15.79 -38.21 15.46
CA GLU A 426 -15.27 -38.48 16.82
C GLU A 426 -13.76 -38.81 16.82
N SER A 427 -13.05 -38.63 15.71
CA SER A 427 -11.63 -38.97 15.59
C SER A 427 -10.76 -37.94 16.33
N HIS A 428 -9.92 -38.44 17.24
CA HIS A 428 -8.88 -37.65 17.92
C HIS A 428 -7.48 -37.92 17.38
N LEU A 429 -7.36 -38.66 16.27
CA LEU A 429 -6.07 -38.94 15.63
C LEU A 429 -5.65 -37.73 14.79
N PRO A 430 -4.36 -37.35 14.77
CA PRO A 430 -3.90 -36.26 13.93
C PRO A 430 -4.26 -36.48 12.45
N PHE A 431 -4.69 -35.40 11.80
CA PHE A 431 -4.93 -35.39 10.36
C PHE A 431 -3.75 -34.77 9.63
N ILE A 432 -3.22 -35.50 8.64
CA ILE A 432 -2.08 -35.07 7.83
C ILE A 432 -2.50 -34.90 6.38
N MET A 433 -2.32 -33.68 5.88
CA MET A 433 -2.40 -33.36 4.47
C MET A 433 -1.00 -33.36 3.86
N TYR A 434 -0.78 -34.13 2.79
CA TYR A 434 0.52 -34.23 2.13
C TYR A 434 0.39 -34.22 0.61
N GLY A 435 1.48 -33.84 -0.06
CA GLY A 435 1.54 -33.62 -1.50
C GLY A 435 2.77 -32.79 -1.85
N GLU A 436 3.04 -32.61 -3.14
CA GLU A 436 4.18 -31.83 -3.63
C GLU A 436 4.11 -30.34 -3.23
N SER A 437 5.25 -29.66 -3.21
CA SER A 437 5.30 -28.22 -2.93
C SER A 437 4.51 -27.44 -3.98
N GLY A 438 3.81 -26.38 -3.58
CA GLY A 438 2.99 -25.57 -4.51
C GLY A 438 1.56 -26.07 -4.74
N PHE A 439 1.17 -27.26 -4.29
CA PHE A 439 -0.18 -27.83 -4.50
C PHE A 439 -1.27 -27.23 -3.60
N GLY A 440 -0.99 -26.12 -2.92
CA GLY A 440 -1.99 -25.39 -2.14
C GLY A 440 -2.36 -26.01 -0.79
N LYS A 441 -1.56 -26.93 -0.23
CA LYS A 441 -1.81 -27.56 1.09
C LYS A 441 -2.12 -26.52 2.19
N THR A 442 -1.26 -25.52 2.32
CA THR A 442 -1.42 -24.42 3.29
C THR A 442 -2.66 -23.58 3.00
N SER A 443 -2.98 -23.32 1.74
CA SER A 443 -4.18 -22.58 1.35
C SER A 443 -5.45 -23.37 1.68
N LEU A 444 -5.47 -24.69 1.42
CA LEU A 444 -6.59 -25.57 1.75
C LEU A 444 -6.86 -25.60 3.25
N LEU A 445 -5.82 -25.80 4.07
CA LEU A 445 -5.96 -25.79 5.52
C LEU A 445 -6.37 -24.40 6.05
N ALA A 446 -5.85 -23.32 5.47
CA ALA A 446 -6.27 -21.97 5.81
C ALA A 446 -7.77 -21.76 5.55
N VAL A 447 -8.26 -22.16 4.38
CA VAL A 447 -9.68 -22.04 4.01
C VAL A 447 -10.57 -22.95 4.86
N ALA A 448 -10.14 -24.19 5.12
CA ALA A 448 -10.86 -25.07 6.04
C ALA A 448 -10.95 -24.47 7.44
N SER A 449 -9.84 -23.93 7.95
CA SER A 449 -9.78 -23.29 9.26
C SER A 449 -10.68 -22.05 9.39
N ALA A 450 -11.03 -21.42 8.25
CA ALA A 450 -11.96 -20.31 8.19
C ALA A 450 -13.43 -20.74 8.22
N ARG A 451 -13.74 -21.96 7.79
CA ARG A 451 -15.11 -22.50 7.71
C ARG A 451 -15.51 -23.35 8.93
N VAL A 452 -14.59 -23.60 9.86
CA VAL A 452 -14.85 -24.49 11.02
C VAL A 452 -16.03 -23.99 11.86
N TYR A 453 -16.11 -22.68 12.12
CA TYR A 453 -17.22 -22.11 12.88
C TYR A 453 -18.56 -22.37 12.19
N ASP A 454 -18.65 -22.18 10.87
CA ASP A 454 -19.86 -22.49 10.11
C ASP A 454 -20.20 -23.98 10.14
N TRP A 455 -19.19 -24.84 9.99
CA TRP A 455 -19.37 -26.29 10.01
C TRP A 455 -19.87 -26.82 11.35
N CYS A 456 -19.44 -26.20 12.44
CA CYS A 456 -19.78 -26.57 13.81
C CYS A 456 -20.99 -25.79 14.37
N GLY A 457 -21.71 -25.02 13.55
CA GLY A 457 -22.94 -24.34 13.98
C GLY A 457 -22.71 -23.04 14.78
N ASN A 458 -21.57 -22.38 14.60
CA ASN A 458 -21.24 -21.07 15.18
C ASN A 458 -21.31 -21.00 16.73
N THR A 459 -21.00 -22.10 17.41
CA THR A 459 -21.02 -22.17 18.87
C THR A 459 -19.99 -21.24 19.53
N SER A 460 -20.29 -20.81 20.76
CA SER A 460 -19.37 -20.03 21.61
C SER A 460 -18.25 -20.88 22.21
N ASP A 461 -18.46 -22.19 22.30
CA ASP A 461 -17.57 -23.10 23.03
C ASP A 461 -16.43 -23.63 22.16
N LEU A 462 -16.46 -23.32 20.86
CA LEU A 462 -15.41 -23.70 19.91
C LEU A 462 -14.27 -22.67 19.93
N ILE A 463 -13.05 -23.16 20.09
CA ILE A 463 -11.81 -22.39 19.96
C ILE A 463 -10.99 -22.98 18.80
N VAL A 464 -10.61 -22.12 17.85
CA VAL A 464 -9.82 -22.52 16.68
C VAL A 464 -8.42 -21.89 16.76
N ILE A 465 -7.41 -22.74 16.92
CA ILE A 465 -6.02 -22.29 16.98
C ILE A 465 -5.35 -22.52 15.64
N ARG A 466 -4.81 -21.44 15.07
CA ARG A 466 -4.13 -21.45 13.77
C ARG A 466 -2.72 -20.93 13.92
N ARG A 467 -1.75 -21.63 13.35
CA ARG A 467 -0.35 -21.23 13.29
C ARG A 467 0.22 -21.53 11.91
N PHE A 468 0.74 -20.50 11.26
CA PHE A 468 1.53 -20.61 10.04
C PHE A 468 3.00 -20.55 10.44
N LEU A 469 3.75 -21.63 10.21
CA LEU A 469 5.14 -21.70 10.64
C LEU A 469 6.02 -20.74 9.85
N GLY A 470 6.91 -20.04 10.56
CA GLY A 470 7.86 -19.09 9.98
C GLY A 470 7.27 -17.74 9.56
N THR A 471 6.02 -17.43 9.92
CA THR A 471 5.38 -16.17 9.54
C THR A 471 5.34 -15.12 10.65
N THR A 472 5.59 -15.52 11.90
CA THR A 472 5.75 -14.64 13.07
C THR A 472 7.03 -15.05 13.79
N PRO A 473 7.67 -14.16 14.59
CA PRO A 473 8.86 -14.52 15.35
C PRO A 473 8.65 -15.76 16.23
N ASP A 474 7.49 -15.83 16.92
CA ASP A 474 7.16 -16.96 17.80
C ASP A 474 6.83 -18.25 17.04
N SER A 475 6.51 -18.20 15.75
CA SER A 475 6.27 -19.39 14.92
C SER A 475 7.51 -19.93 14.18
N THR A 476 8.71 -19.38 14.45
CA THR A 476 9.98 -19.83 13.84
C THR A 476 10.64 -20.99 14.59
N ASN A 477 10.39 -21.14 15.88
CA ASN A 477 10.97 -22.19 16.73
C ASN A 477 9.88 -22.89 17.56
N ILE A 478 10.10 -24.16 17.90
CA ILE A 478 9.08 -24.95 18.63
C ILE A 478 8.83 -24.46 20.05
N GLY A 479 9.87 -24.01 20.75
CA GLY A 479 9.72 -23.56 22.13
C GLY A 479 8.78 -22.36 22.21
N SER A 480 9.02 -21.36 21.36
CA SER A 480 8.18 -20.16 21.25
C SER A 480 6.78 -20.49 20.71
N LEU A 481 6.69 -21.35 19.69
CA LEU A 481 5.42 -21.74 19.10
C LEU A 481 4.52 -22.44 20.13
N MET A 482 5.08 -23.40 20.86
CA MET A 482 4.35 -24.12 21.90
C MET A 482 3.94 -23.17 23.02
N ASN A 483 4.82 -22.27 23.45
CA ASN A 483 4.50 -21.24 24.43
C ASN A 483 3.32 -20.36 23.97
N SER A 484 3.36 -19.86 22.73
CA SER A 484 2.28 -19.06 22.12
C SER A 484 0.96 -19.82 22.08
N VAL A 485 0.96 -21.04 21.53
CA VAL A 485 -0.25 -21.89 21.44
C VAL A 485 -0.83 -22.15 22.81
N THR A 486 0.00 -22.53 23.78
CA THR A 486 -0.47 -22.85 25.13
C THR A 486 -1.00 -21.63 25.88
N LYS A 487 -0.37 -20.45 25.72
CA LYS A 487 -0.91 -19.19 26.25
C LYS A 487 -2.28 -18.87 25.64
N GLN A 488 -2.44 -19.03 24.32
CA GLN A 488 -3.72 -18.80 23.66
C GLN A 488 -4.80 -19.74 24.22
N ILE A 489 -4.53 -21.05 24.32
CA ILE A 489 -5.49 -22.01 24.90
C ILE A 489 -5.89 -21.58 26.31
N SER A 490 -4.90 -21.32 27.17
CA SER A 490 -5.14 -20.94 28.56
C SER A 490 -6.07 -19.73 28.65
N LEU A 491 -5.74 -18.66 27.93
CA LEU A 491 -6.49 -17.40 27.98
C LEU A 491 -7.88 -17.52 27.32
N ALA A 492 -7.99 -18.21 26.18
CA ALA A 492 -9.26 -18.45 25.51
C ALA A 492 -10.24 -19.26 26.38
N CYS A 493 -9.72 -20.17 27.21
CA CYS A 493 -10.50 -20.92 28.18
C CYS A 493 -10.70 -20.19 29.53
N GLY A 494 -10.26 -18.93 29.68
CA GLY A 494 -10.45 -18.13 30.89
C GLY A 494 -9.43 -18.39 32.02
N PHE A 495 -8.33 -19.09 31.74
CA PHE A 495 -7.28 -19.38 32.72
C PHE A 495 -6.08 -18.44 32.57
N LYS A 496 -5.48 -18.06 33.71
CA LYS A 496 -4.19 -17.37 33.71
C LYS A 496 -3.07 -18.34 33.32
N PRO A 497 -2.25 -18.02 32.30
CA PRO A 497 -1.13 -18.88 31.93
C PRO A 497 -0.13 -18.96 33.10
N PRO A 498 0.45 -20.13 33.37
CA PRO A 498 1.38 -20.29 34.48
C PRO A 498 2.66 -19.47 34.26
N HIS A 499 3.24 -18.96 35.35
CA HIS A 499 4.52 -18.22 35.33
C HIS A 499 5.68 -19.20 35.11
N THR A 500 5.83 -19.72 33.89
CA THR A 500 6.93 -20.59 33.50
C THR A 500 7.20 -20.46 32.00
N ASP A 501 8.48 -20.31 31.64
CA ASP A 501 8.92 -20.32 30.24
C ASP A 501 9.17 -21.74 29.71
N ASP A 502 9.01 -22.76 30.57
CA ASP A 502 9.08 -24.17 30.18
C ASP A 502 7.81 -24.59 29.39
N PRO A 503 7.92 -24.89 28.08
CA PRO A 503 6.79 -25.25 27.23
C PRO A 503 6.09 -26.54 27.67
N MET A 504 6.83 -27.48 28.27
CA MET A 504 6.27 -28.76 28.73
C MET A 504 5.43 -28.57 29.99
N ARG A 505 5.87 -27.72 30.93
CA ARG A 505 5.08 -27.38 32.12
C ARG A 505 3.83 -26.59 31.78
N MET A 506 3.93 -25.67 30.82
CA MET A 506 2.80 -24.97 30.22
C MET A 506 1.78 -25.97 29.65
N LEU A 507 2.23 -26.87 28.76
CA LEU A 507 1.35 -27.85 28.11
C LEU A 507 0.67 -28.77 29.13
N ILE A 508 1.42 -29.25 30.12
CA ILE A 508 0.89 -30.11 31.20
C ILE A 508 -0.17 -29.34 32.02
N PHE A 509 0.09 -28.09 32.39
CA PHE A 509 -0.88 -27.27 33.11
C PHE A 509 -2.17 -27.09 32.31
N THR A 510 -2.08 -26.74 31.02
CA THR A 510 -3.24 -26.56 30.16
C THR A 510 -4.01 -27.87 29.94
N MET A 511 -3.31 -28.99 29.78
CA MET A 511 -3.92 -30.32 29.67
C MET A 511 -4.61 -30.80 30.96
N ILE A 512 -4.20 -30.29 32.13
CA ILE A 512 -4.80 -30.67 33.42
C ILE A 512 -5.92 -29.69 33.82
N ALA A 513 -5.70 -28.39 33.69
CA ALA A 513 -6.60 -27.35 34.15
C ALA A 513 -7.87 -27.26 33.30
N VAL A 514 -7.75 -27.31 31.97
CA VAL A 514 -8.87 -27.08 31.05
C VAL A 514 -9.93 -28.21 31.12
N PRO A 515 -9.57 -29.52 31.12
CA PRO A 515 -10.56 -30.58 31.19
C PRO A 515 -11.19 -30.77 32.57
N SER A 516 -10.56 -30.27 33.64
CA SER A 516 -11.03 -30.47 35.02
C SER A 516 -12.25 -29.64 35.42
N THR A 517 -12.66 -28.68 34.57
CA THR A 517 -13.74 -27.73 34.86
C THR A 517 -14.85 -27.69 33.80
N THR A 518 -14.65 -28.27 32.62
CA THR A 518 -15.66 -28.34 31.55
C THR A 518 -16.30 -29.72 31.57
N ASP A 519 -17.59 -29.79 31.88
CA ASP A 519 -18.38 -31.03 31.94
C ASP A 519 -18.66 -31.65 30.55
N SER A 520 -17.85 -31.34 29.52
CA SER A 520 -18.06 -31.81 28.16
C SER A 520 -16.78 -32.36 27.50
N SER A 521 -17.00 -33.51 26.88
CA SER A 521 -16.06 -34.41 26.25
C SER A 521 -15.74 -34.01 24.81
N TYR A 522 -15.10 -32.85 24.54
CA TYR A 522 -14.74 -32.48 23.15
C TYR A 522 -13.47 -31.60 23.08
N PHE A 523 -12.30 -32.16 23.42
CA PHE A 523 -11.00 -31.52 23.17
C PHE A 523 -10.29 -32.22 21.99
N SER A 524 -10.56 -31.77 20.77
CA SER A 524 -9.88 -32.28 19.57
C SER A 524 -8.71 -31.36 19.22
N ILE A 525 -7.48 -31.76 19.55
CA ILE A 525 -6.27 -31.05 19.10
C ILE A 525 -6.07 -31.36 17.62
N LEU A 526 -6.35 -30.39 16.75
CA LEU A 526 -5.93 -30.43 15.36
C LEU A 526 -4.41 -30.22 15.28
N SER A 527 -3.65 -31.31 15.47
CA SER A 527 -2.20 -31.34 15.25
C SER A 527 -1.91 -31.36 13.75
N ILE A 528 -1.79 -30.19 13.12
CA ILE A 528 -1.16 -30.09 11.81
C ILE A 528 0.36 -30.12 12.02
N SER A 529 0.94 -31.29 11.78
CA SER A 529 2.38 -31.45 11.69
C SER A 529 2.90 -30.72 10.46
N CYS A 530 3.73 -29.70 10.69
CA CYS A 530 4.82 -29.39 9.78
C CYS A 530 6.13 -29.55 10.54
N HIS A 531 6.70 -30.76 10.42
CA HIS A 531 8.14 -30.92 10.28
C HIS A 531 9.03 -30.67 11.52
N LEU A 532 8.54 -30.90 12.75
CA LEU A 532 9.33 -30.62 13.95
C LEU A 532 9.80 -31.84 14.76
N MET A 533 9.31 -33.05 14.50
CA MET A 533 9.84 -34.26 15.18
C MET A 533 10.90 -35.02 14.37
N GLU A 534 11.14 -34.69 13.09
CA GLU A 534 12.12 -35.40 12.24
C GLU A 534 13.47 -34.70 12.07
N ARG A 535 13.66 -33.47 12.58
CA ARG A 535 14.95 -32.74 12.50
C ARG A 535 15.88 -32.91 13.72
N LEU A 536 15.74 -33.99 14.49
CA LEU A 536 16.66 -34.32 15.61
C LEU A 536 17.68 -35.43 15.31
N THR A 537 17.91 -35.78 14.05
CA THR A 537 19.15 -36.47 13.65
C THR A 537 19.74 -35.82 12.41
N PRO A 538 21.02 -35.38 12.44
CA PRO A 538 21.67 -34.83 11.27
C PRO A 538 21.92 -35.96 10.28
N LEU A 539 21.18 -35.98 9.18
CA LEU A 539 21.60 -36.70 7.98
C LEU A 539 22.24 -35.70 7.02
N PRO A 540 23.43 -36.00 6.48
CA PRO A 540 24.18 -35.06 5.66
C PRO A 540 23.47 -34.85 4.31
N GLY A 541 23.25 -33.59 3.92
CA GLY A 541 23.07 -33.22 2.52
C GLY A 541 21.69 -32.71 2.04
N CYS A 542 20.84 -32.12 2.88
CA CYS A 542 19.63 -31.43 2.39
C CYS A 542 19.45 -30.05 3.02
N HIS A 543 19.31 -29.04 2.17
CA HIS A 543 19.13 -27.61 2.48
C HIS A 543 17.82 -27.30 3.23
#